data_AF-A0A392SKK3-F1
#
_entry.id   AF-A0A392SKK3-F1
#
_cell.length_a   1.000
_cell.length_b   1.000
_cell.length_c   1.000
_cell.angle_alpha   90.00
_cell.angle_beta   90.00
_cell.angle_gamma   90.00
#
_symmetry.space_group_name_H-M   'P 1'
#
loop_
_entity.id
_entity.type
_entity.pdbx_description
1 polymer ?
#
loop_
_entity_poly.entity_id
_entity_poly.type
_entity_poly.pdbx_seq_one_letter_code
_entity_poly.pdbx_strand_id
1 'polypeptide(L)' 'MKDFWPRCDIYDEHAAEIEYQLKVAEDPENNKGKSRKDLGLQEFKETEIRSGVTGFKATLTQSHIAKLLKIPNN' A
#
# COMPACT_ATOMS: atom_id res chain seq x y z
N MET A 1 -0.27 -15.96 -20.36
CA MET A 1 -0.52 -15.48 -18.97
C MET A 1 0.78 -15.32 -18.17
N LYS A 2 1.88 -14.86 -18.79
CA LYS A 2 3.12 -14.53 -18.06
C LYS A 2 3.30 -13.02 -17.87
N ASP A 3 2.54 -12.23 -18.65
CA ASP A 3 2.71 -10.78 -18.79
C ASP A 3 1.54 -9.96 -18.24
N PHE A 4 0.59 -10.58 -17.52
CA PHE A 4 -0.56 -9.85 -16.96
C PHE A 4 -0.20 -9.10 -15.67
N TRP A 5 0.83 -9.57 -14.94
CA TRP A 5 1.32 -8.99 -13.68
C TRP A 5 2.84 -8.73 -13.70
N PRO A 6 3.38 -7.96 -14.66
CA PRO A 6 4.83 -7.83 -14.80
C PRO A 6 5.49 -7.05 -13.65
N ARG A 7 4.73 -6.28 -12.85
CA ARG A 7 5.24 -5.54 -11.69
C ARG A 7 4.18 -5.45 -10.59
N CYS A 8 4.22 -6.39 -9.66
CA CYS A 8 3.49 -6.30 -8.41
C CYS A 8 4.45 -6.30 -7.23
N ASP A 9 4.25 -5.34 -6.35
CA ASP A 9 4.99 -5.21 -5.11
C ASP A 9 4.05 -5.54 -3.94
N ILE A 10 4.59 -6.25 -2.96
CA ILE A 10 3.91 -6.45 -1.69
C ILE A 10 4.12 -5.19 -0.87
N TYR A 11 3.01 -4.60 -0.45
CA TYR A 11 2.97 -3.47 0.46
C TYR A 11 2.46 -3.96 1.81
N ASP A 12 3.39 -4.17 2.73
CA ASP A 12 3.15 -4.56 4.11
C ASP A 12 3.34 -3.36 5.06
N GLU A 13 3.20 -3.61 6.36
CA GLU A 13 3.35 -2.58 7.39
C GLU A 13 4.74 -1.93 7.35
N HIS A 14 5.78 -2.71 7.07
CA HIS A 14 7.15 -2.22 6.98
C HIS A 14 7.35 -1.30 5.75
N ALA A 15 6.81 -1.68 4.59
CA ALA A 15 6.79 -0.82 3.41
C ALA A 15 6.00 0.46 3.66
N ALA A 16 4.89 0.37 4.40
CA ALA A 16 4.14 1.55 4.82
C ALA A 16 4.97 2.47 5.71
N GLU A 17 5.69 1.93 6.68
CA GLU A 17 6.55 2.71 7.57
C GLU A 17 7.69 3.38 6.79
N ILE A 18 8.34 2.68 5.86
CA ILE A 18 9.35 3.27 4.97
C ILE A 18 8.77 4.45 4.18
N GLU A 19 7.57 4.31 3.60
CA GLU A 19 6.90 5.41 2.86
C GLU A 19 6.67 6.63 3.77
N TYR A 20 6.29 6.41 5.02
CA TYR A 20 6.13 7.49 6.00
C TYR A 20 7.46 8.15 6.34
N GLN A 21 8.50 7.37 6.64
CA GLN A 21 9.83 7.91 6.95
C GLN A 21 10.43 8.68 5.78
N LEU A 22 10.25 8.19 4.54
CA LEU A 22 10.64 8.93 3.33
C LEU A 22 9.89 10.25 3.22
N LYS A 23 8.58 10.27 3.49
CA LYS A 23 7.77 11.49 3.45
C LYS A 23 8.17 12.50 4.52
N VAL A 24 8.54 12.03 5.71
CA VAL A 24 9.11 12.88 6.76
C VAL A 24 10.49 13.41 6.34
N ALA A 25 11.32 12.57 5.71
CA ALA A 25 12.66 12.95 5.27
C ALA A 25 12.67 13.95 4.09
N GLU A 26 11.61 14.03 3.29
CA GLU A 26 11.46 15.04 2.23
C GLU A 26 11.46 16.48 2.78
N ASP A 27 10.86 16.69 3.95
CA ASP A 27 10.83 18.01 4.62
C ASP A 27 10.80 17.82 6.15
N PRO A 28 11.95 17.54 6.77
CA PRO A 28 12.02 17.22 8.20
C PRO A 28 11.56 18.37 9.10
N GLU A 29 11.73 19.62 8.68
CA GLU A 29 11.32 20.80 9.44
C GLU A 29 9.80 20.88 9.54
N ASN A 30 9.09 20.68 8.43
CA ASN A 30 7.64 20.80 8.40
C ASN A 30 6.90 19.48 8.66
N ASN A 31 7.52 18.32 8.45
CA ASN A 31 6.85 17.02 8.54
C ASN A 31 7.10 16.28 9.85
N LYS A 32 8.05 16.74 10.68
CA LYS A 32 8.32 16.13 11.99
C LYS A 32 7.11 16.21 12.92
N GLY A 33 6.72 15.08 13.48
CA GLY A 33 5.60 14.96 14.43
C GLY A 33 4.20 14.95 13.79
N LYS A 34 4.09 15.07 12.46
CA LYS A 34 2.83 14.91 11.75
C LYS A 34 2.42 13.44 11.67
N SER A 35 1.12 13.17 11.75
CA SER A 35 0.63 11.81 11.50
C SER A 35 0.67 11.47 10.01
N ARG A 36 0.58 10.18 9.67
CA ARG A 36 0.45 9.73 8.26
C ARG A 36 -0.66 10.47 7.51
N LYS A 37 -1.80 10.68 8.18
CA LYS A 37 -2.96 11.38 7.61
C LYS A 37 -2.64 12.85 7.31
N ASP A 38 -1.90 13.51 8.20
CA ASP A 38 -1.48 14.91 8.01
C ASP A 38 -0.45 15.05 6.87
N LEU A 39 0.29 13.98 6.58
CA LEU A 39 1.20 13.90 5.43
C LEU A 39 0.51 13.49 4.12
N GLY A 40 -0.81 13.30 4.14
CA GLY A 40 -1.60 12.87 2.98
C GLY A 40 -1.37 11.40 2.59
N LEU A 41 -0.76 10.60 3.46
CA LEU A 41 -0.54 9.18 3.24
C LEU A 41 -1.79 8.38 3.64
N GLN A 42 -2.05 7.30 2.91
CA GLN A 42 -3.13 6.38 3.28
C GLN A 42 -2.77 5.60 4.56
N GLU A 43 -3.79 5.32 5.37
CA GLU A 43 -3.68 4.40 6.50
C GLU A 43 -3.40 2.99 5.98
N PHE A 44 -2.43 2.32 6.59
CA PHE A 44 -2.23 0.89 6.39
C PHE A 44 -3.29 0.12 7.17
N LYS A 45 -4.02 -0.77 6.50
CA LYS A 45 -5.11 -1.56 7.11
C LYS A 45 -4.84 -3.05 7.06
N GLU A 46 -4.32 -3.52 5.94
CA GLU A 46 -3.96 -4.91 5.70
C GLU A 46 -2.88 -4.94 4.61
N THR A 47 -2.14 -6.04 4.53
CA THR A 47 -1.14 -6.25 3.48
C THR A 47 -1.80 -6.21 2.10
N GLU A 48 -1.22 -5.43 1.20
CA GLU A 48 -1.74 -5.21 -0.13
C GLU A 48 -0.74 -5.70 -1.18
N ILE A 49 -1.25 -6.27 -2.28
CA ILE A 49 -0.47 -6.46 -3.49
C ILE A 49 -0.81 -5.28 -4.40
N ARG A 50 0.18 -4.43 -4.67
CA ARG A 50 0.05 -3.27 -5.54
C ARG A 50 0.62 -3.61 -6.90
N SER A 51 -0.23 -3.61 -7.93
CA SER A 51 0.18 -3.83 -9.32
C SER A 51 0.03 -2.55 -10.13
N GLY A 52 1.09 -2.20 -10.84
CA GLY A 52 1.14 -1.04 -11.73
C GLY A 52 1.33 -1.48 -13.17
N VAL A 53 0.24 -1.57 -13.94
CA VAL A 53 0.28 -1.75 -15.38
C VAL A 53 -0.41 -0.55 -16.02
N THR A 54 0.30 0.16 -16.91
CA THR A 54 -0.25 1.25 -17.74
C THR A 54 -0.95 2.39 -16.96
N GLY A 55 -0.42 2.79 -15.79
CA GLY A 55 -0.96 3.92 -15.02
C GLY A 55 -2.20 3.60 -14.17
N PHE A 56 -2.68 2.36 -14.21
CA PHE A 56 -3.73 1.89 -13.31
C PHE A 56 -3.08 1.25 -12.07
N LYS A 57 -3.31 1.85 -10.90
CA LYS A 57 -2.90 1.29 -9.61
C LYS A 57 -3.99 0.31 -9.15
N ALA A 58 -3.74 -0.99 -9.31
CA ALA A 58 -4.59 -2.02 -8.74
C ALA A 58 -4.07 -2.40 -7.36
N THR A 59 -4.96 -2.39 -6.36
CA THR A 59 -4.66 -2.85 -5.00
C THR A 59 -5.49 -4.09 -4.72
N LEU A 60 -4.84 -5.23 -4.52
CA LEU A 60 -5.48 -6.49 -4.10
C LEU A 60 -5.12 -6.75 -2.64
N THR A 61 -6.07 -7.23 -1.84
CA THR A 61 -5.86 -7.53 -0.42
C THR A 61 -6.42 -8.90 -0.09
N GLN A 62 -6.10 -9.43 1.10
CA GLN A 62 -6.68 -10.70 1.55
C GLN A 62 -8.21 -10.62 1.59
N SER A 63 -8.77 -9.50 2.05
CA SER A 63 -10.21 -9.24 2.03
C SER A 63 -10.82 -9.33 0.63
N HIS A 64 -10.12 -8.84 -0.41
CA HIS A 64 -10.58 -8.96 -1.80
C HIS A 64 -10.63 -10.41 -2.27
N ILE A 65 -9.61 -11.21 -1.95
CA ILE A 65 -9.55 -12.63 -2.28
C ILE A 65 -10.63 -13.41 -1.53
N ALA A 66 -10.80 -13.16 -0.23
CA ALA A 66 -11.81 -13.81 0.59
C ALA A 66 -13.23 -13.55 0.05
N LYS A 67 -13.53 -12.30 -0.34
CA LYS A 67 -14.79 -11.94 -1.01
C LYS A 67 -14.98 -12.65 -2.34
N LEU A 68 -13.95 -12.71 -3.19
CA LEU A 68 -14.00 -13.39 -4.49
C LEU A 68 -14.30 -14.89 -4.33
N LEU A 69 -13.65 -15.53 -3.36
CA LEU A 69 -13.78 -16.96 -3.07
C LEU A 69 -15.02 -17.29 -2.21
N LYS A 70 -15.75 -16.28 -1.73
CA LYS A 70 -16.89 -16.42 -0.81
C LYS A 70 -16.53 -17.18 0.48
N ILE A 71 -15.32 -16.93 1.00
CA ILE A 71 -14.83 -17.50 2.26
C ILE A 71 -14.74 -16.41 3.34
N PRO A 72 -14.86 -16.76 4.63
CA PRO A 72 -14.61 -15.81 5.72
C PRO A 72 -13.16 -15.30 5.67
N ASN A 73 -12.99 -14.02 6.01
CA ASN A 73 -11.67 -13.42 6.20
C ASN A 73 -11.32 -13.52 7.68
N ASN A 74 -10.44 -14.47 8.03
CA ASN A 74 -9.97 -14.72 9.40
C ASN A 74 -8.61 -14.07 9.64
#